data_AF-A0AA92K441-F1
#
_entry.id   AF-A0AA92K441-F1
#
_cell.length_a   1.000
_cell.length_b   1.000
_cell.length_c   1.000
_cell.angle_alpha   90.00
_cell.angle_beta   90.00
_cell.angle_gamma   90.00
#
_symmetry.space_group_name_H-M   'P 1'
#
loop_
_entity.id
_entity.type
_entity.pdbx_description
1 polymer ?
#
loop_
_entity_poly.entity_id
_entity_poly.type
_entity_poly.pdbx_seq_one_letter_code
_entity_poly.pdbx_strand_id
1 'polypeptide(L)'
;MESEWRGYHVTYAFSCSAGHTFSRQASSVVYAKPPAPCPLCEREALRQRFLAMATERGGICLEGDYLGPEVRHRMRCQHSHEWQALGRKLLGGSWCHTCARETINAKTRARGKRLEDLQAKAAERGGRCLASEYRGTRAHHELICAQGHRWTSTGDEILRGTWCRLCAHREVSERKTDPEGLSRIQAAAQARGGACLDEVYLGQSARYRFQCKEGHVWKTAGQNVLNGGWCRSCHHESRRLGIEAMQAVAHARGGRCLSETYINKARRLTWECHHGHVWQTSPRSVFAGHWCPSCAILDRIRAKNQHKRERYEATRKLDTVSSPKRIKV
;
A
#
# COMPACT_ATOMS: atom_id res chain seq x y z
N MET A 1 10.19 -66.32 -10.21
CA MET A 1 9.20 -65.29 -10.60
C MET A 1 7.88 -65.74 -10.01
N GLU A 2 7.32 -64.99 -9.07
CA GLU A 2 6.01 -65.34 -8.50
C GLU A 2 4.96 -65.28 -9.61
N SER A 3 4.41 -66.44 -9.97
CA SER A 3 3.53 -66.64 -11.13
C SER A 3 2.03 -66.57 -10.78
N GLU A 4 1.70 -66.19 -9.54
CA GLU A 4 0.34 -66.18 -9.03
C GLU A 4 -0.18 -64.74 -8.92
N TRP A 5 -1.30 -64.46 -9.57
CA TRP A 5 -1.92 -63.13 -9.55
C TRP A 5 -2.64 -62.89 -8.21
N ARG A 6 -2.15 -61.90 -7.45
CA ARG A 6 -2.65 -61.52 -6.12
C ARG A 6 -3.38 -60.17 -6.09
N GLY A 7 -3.71 -59.63 -7.26
CA GLY A 7 -4.47 -58.38 -7.41
C GLY A 7 -3.66 -57.15 -7.80
N TYR A 8 -4.37 -56.05 -8.08
CA TYR A 8 -3.83 -54.84 -8.72
C TYR A 8 -2.94 -53.98 -7.81
N HIS A 9 -3.15 -54.04 -6.49
CA HIS A 9 -2.37 -53.26 -5.52
C HIS A 9 -1.10 -53.97 -5.02
N VAL A 10 -0.83 -55.17 -5.55
CA VAL A 10 0.35 -55.96 -5.20
C VAL A 10 1.56 -55.54 -6.03
N THR A 11 2.73 -55.54 -5.40
CA THR A 11 4.01 -55.26 -6.03
C THR A 11 4.59 -56.56 -6.60
N TYR A 12 4.92 -56.56 -7.88
CA TYR A 12 5.59 -57.69 -8.54
C TYR A 12 7.00 -57.29 -8.96
N ALA A 13 7.89 -58.27 -9.05
CA ALA A 13 9.22 -58.09 -9.61
C ALA A 13 9.17 -58.27 -11.14
N PHE A 14 9.74 -57.31 -11.85
CA PHE A 14 9.84 -57.29 -13.31
C PHE A 14 11.30 -57.25 -13.72
N SER A 15 11.61 -57.88 -14.86
CA SER A 15 12.90 -57.73 -15.53
C SER A 15 12.70 -57.04 -16.87
N CYS A 16 13.60 -56.12 -17.24
CA CYS A 16 13.61 -55.54 -18.58
C CYS A 16 14.50 -56.34 -19.55
N SER A 17 14.40 -56.07 -20.84
CA SER A 17 15.25 -56.67 -21.89
C SER A 17 16.75 -56.42 -21.70
N ALA A 18 17.14 -55.34 -21.02
CA ALA A 18 18.53 -55.05 -20.66
C ALA A 18 19.01 -55.79 -19.39
N GLY A 19 18.22 -56.72 -18.84
CA GLY A 19 18.59 -57.53 -17.67
C GLY A 19 18.40 -56.86 -16.30
N HIS A 20 17.87 -55.64 -16.24
CA HIS A 20 17.57 -54.99 -14.95
C HIS A 20 16.33 -55.57 -14.28
N THR A 21 16.44 -55.88 -12.98
CA THR A 21 15.32 -56.28 -12.13
C THR A 21 14.83 -55.10 -11.30
N PHE A 22 13.53 -54.83 -11.31
CA PHE A 22 12.90 -53.78 -10.50
C PHE A 22 11.51 -54.21 -10.05
N SER A 23 11.01 -53.64 -8.95
CA SER A 23 9.67 -53.92 -8.43
C SER A 23 8.72 -52.75 -8.72
N ARG A 24 7.45 -53.06 -9.03
CA ARG A 24 6.37 -52.05 -9.15
C ARG A 24 5.00 -52.68 -8.93
N GLN A 25 4.03 -51.83 -8.61
CA GLN A 25 2.65 -52.24 -8.42
C GLN A 25 2.00 -52.63 -9.76
N ALA A 26 1.22 -53.71 -9.80
CA ALA A 26 0.57 -54.17 -11.04
C ALA A 26 -0.32 -53.11 -11.70
N SER A 27 -1.05 -52.32 -10.90
CA SER A 27 -1.87 -51.19 -11.39
C SER A 27 -1.09 -50.21 -12.29
N SER A 28 0.17 -49.92 -11.96
CA SER A 28 1.04 -49.00 -12.71
C SER A 28 1.50 -49.54 -14.07
N VAL A 29 1.34 -50.84 -14.30
CA VAL A 29 1.65 -51.50 -15.57
C VAL A 29 0.39 -51.73 -16.39
N VAL A 30 -0.70 -52.17 -15.75
CA VAL A 30 -1.97 -52.47 -16.43
C VAL A 30 -2.68 -51.21 -16.92
N TYR A 31 -2.67 -50.13 -16.13
CA TYR A 31 -3.42 -48.91 -16.45
C TYR A 31 -2.58 -47.82 -17.15
N ALA A 32 -1.25 -47.87 -17.11
CA ALA A 32 -0.40 -46.92 -17.81
C ALA A 32 -0.24 -47.31 -19.28
N LYS A 33 -0.67 -46.43 -20.22
CA LYS A 33 -0.46 -46.61 -21.67
C LYS A 33 0.34 -45.44 -22.25
N PRO A 34 1.57 -45.66 -22.76
CA PRO A 34 2.34 -46.90 -22.68
C PRO A 34 2.79 -47.20 -21.23
N PRO A 35 3.10 -48.48 -20.90
CA PRO A 35 3.62 -48.83 -19.59
C PRO A 35 4.93 -48.07 -19.33
N ALA A 36 5.08 -47.56 -18.10
CA ALA A 36 6.26 -46.78 -17.73
C ALA A 36 7.55 -47.58 -18.03
N PRO A 37 8.59 -46.98 -18.62
CA PRO A 37 9.82 -47.68 -18.96
C PRO A 37 10.52 -48.23 -17.72
N CYS A 38 11.54 -49.06 -17.93
CA CYS A 38 12.41 -49.50 -16.85
C CYS A 38 13.10 -48.26 -16.23
N PRO A 39 13.02 -48.04 -14.90
CA PRO A 39 13.55 -46.83 -14.26
C PRO A 39 15.07 -46.74 -14.37
N LEU A 40 15.75 -47.89 -14.42
CA LEU A 40 17.21 -47.95 -14.59
C LEU A 40 17.62 -47.60 -16.03
N CYS A 41 16.91 -48.13 -17.03
CA CYS A 41 17.14 -47.76 -18.44
C CYS A 41 16.78 -46.30 -18.71
N GLU A 42 15.70 -45.80 -18.12
CA GLU A 42 15.28 -44.40 -18.26
C GLU A 42 16.32 -43.45 -17.65
N ARG A 43 16.87 -43.80 -16.48
CA ARG A 43 17.95 -43.04 -15.84
C ARG A 43 19.20 -43.02 -16.71
N GLU A 44 19.60 -44.16 -17.29
CA GLU A 44 20.75 -44.22 -18.19
C GLU A 44 20.52 -43.41 -19.48
N ALA A 45 19.33 -43.49 -20.06
CA ALA A 45 18.98 -42.70 -21.25
C ALA A 45 19.03 -41.19 -20.96
N LEU A 46 18.52 -40.74 -19.80
CA LEU A 46 18.60 -39.35 -19.38
C LEU A 46 20.04 -38.89 -19.14
N ARG A 47 20.85 -39.75 -18.52
CA ARG A 47 22.29 -39.53 -18.30
C ARG A 47 23.03 -39.35 -19.62
N GLN A 48 22.84 -40.27 -20.57
CA GLN A 48 23.46 -40.18 -21.91
C GLN A 48 23.04 -38.90 -22.64
N ARG A 49 21.75 -38.56 -22.62
CA ARG A 49 21.24 -37.32 -23.22
C ARG A 49 21.85 -36.08 -22.58
N PHE A 50 22.02 -36.07 -21.27
CA PHE A 50 22.62 -34.96 -20.55
C PHE A 50 24.09 -34.76 -20.93
N LEU A 51 24.89 -35.83 -20.97
CA LEU A 51 26.31 -35.77 -21.32
C LEU A 51 26.51 -35.39 -22.79
N ALA A 52 25.68 -35.93 -23.70
CA ALA A 52 25.69 -35.54 -25.10
C ALA A 52 25.36 -34.06 -25.30
N MET A 53 24.29 -33.56 -24.64
CA MET A 53 23.90 -32.16 -24.68
C MET A 53 24.98 -31.23 -24.11
N ALA A 54 25.64 -31.63 -23.02
CA ALA A 54 26.74 -30.85 -22.46
C ALA A 54 27.89 -30.71 -23.47
N THR A 55 28.27 -31.82 -24.11
CA THR A 55 29.33 -31.85 -25.13
C THR A 55 28.97 -31.01 -26.35
N GLU A 56 27.76 -31.19 -26.89
CA GLU A 56 27.25 -30.46 -28.07
C GLU A 56 27.26 -28.94 -27.86
N ARG A 57 26.92 -28.49 -26.65
CA ARG A 57 26.89 -27.06 -26.29
C ARG A 57 28.23 -26.53 -25.78
N GLY A 58 29.31 -27.30 -25.93
CA GLY A 58 30.66 -26.94 -25.54
C GLY A 58 30.80 -26.70 -24.04
N GLY A 59 30.11 -27.46 -23.20
CA GLY A 59 30.23 -27.38 -21.74
C GLY A 59 30.55 -28.72 -21.10
N ILE A 60 30.99 -28.64 -19.85
CA ILE A 60 31.32 -29.81 -19.04
C ILE A 60 30.53 -29.77 -17.73
N CYS A 61 30.16 -30.95 -17.25
CA CYS A 61 29.63 -31.13 -15.90
C CYS A 61 30.82 -31.34 -14.95
N LEU A 62 30.95 -30.50 -13.93
CA LEU A 62 32.05 -30.57 -12.97
C LEU A 62 31.93 -31.75 -11.99
N GLU A 63 30.73 -32.31 -11.87
CA GLU A 63 30.47 -33.51 -11.04
C GLU A 63 30.85 -34.81 -11.76
N GLY A 64 31.26 -34.75 -13.03
CA GLY A 64 31.66 -35.90 -13.84
C GLY A 64 30.49 -36.74 -14.36
N ASP A 65 29.30 -36.64 -13.76
CA ASP A 65 28.13 -37.42 -14.18
C ASP A 65 26.77 -36.73 -13.92
N TYR A 66 25.69 -37.31 -14.45
CA TYR A 66 24.31 -36.89 -14.24
C TYR A 66 23.68 -37.58 -13.02
N LEU A 67 23.56 -36.80 -11.94
CA LEU A 67 22.96 -37.23 -10.67
C LEU A 67 21.41 -37.29 -10.63
N GLY A 68 20.72 -36.92 -11.72
CA GLY A 68 19.25 -36.99 -11.82
C GLY A 68 18.53 -35.66 -12.08
N PRO A 69 17.23 -35.67 -12.45
CA PRO A 69 16.52 -34.50 -12.99
C PRO A 69 16.27 -33.37 -11.98
N GLU A 70 16.13 -33.72 -10.70
CA GLU A 70 15.87 -32.79 -9.60
C GLU A 70 17.14 -32.32 -8.89
N VAL A 71 18.30 -32.83 -9.30
CA VAL A 71 19.60 -32.42 -8.74
C VAL A 71 20.11 -31.20 -9.50
N ARG A 72 20.76 -30.27 -8.77
CA ARG A 72 21.48 -29.15 -9.38
C ARG A 72 22.89 -29.60 -9.73
N HIS A 73 23.23 -29.54 -11.01
CA HIS A 73 24.57 -29.84 -11.51
C HIS A 73 25.36 -28.56 -11.67
N ARG A 74 26.64 -28.61 -11.27
CA ARG A 74 27.62 -27.57 -11.60
C ARG A 74 28.13 -27.76 -13.02
N MET A 75 27.90 -26.77 -13.87
CA MET A 75 28.26 -26.76 -15.28
C MET A 75 29.29 -25.65 -15.56
N ARG A 76 30.21 -25.92 -16.48
CA ARG A 76 31.16 -24.94 -17.02
C ARG A 76 31.06 -24.89 -18.54
N CYS A 77 30.93 -23.72 -19.15
CA CYS A 77 30.84 -23.59 -20.61
C CYS A 77 32.22 -23.35 -21.25
N GLN A 78 32.26 -23.28 -22.58
CA GLN A 78 33.45 -22.98 -23.39
C GLN A 78 34.10 -21.63 -23.06
N HIS A 79 33.33 -20.66 -22.54
CA HIS A 79 33.82 -19.36 -22.10
C HIS A 79 34.23 -19.36 -20.62
N SER A 80 34.44 -20.54 -20.03
CA SER A 80 34.83 -20.73 -18.62
C SER A 80 33.85 -20.18 -17.58
N HIS A 81 32.61 -19.87 -17.97
CA HIS A 81 31.58 -19.49 -17.01
C HIS A 81 31.05 -20.72 -16.27
N GLU A 82 31.05 -20.65 -14.95
CA GLU A 82 30.52 -21.69 -14.07
C GLU A 82 29.13 -21.29 -13.55
N TRP A 83 28.17 -22.22 -13.60
CA TRP A 83 26.83 -22.00 -13.05
C TRP A 83 26.24 -23.31 -12.51
N GLN A 84 25.18 -23.18 -11.71
CA GLN A 84 24.40 -24.31 -11.22
C GLN A 84 23.01 -24.30 -11.86
N ALA A 85 22.56 -25.45 -12.36
CA ALA A 85 21.22 -25.60 -12.90
C ALA A 85 20.66 -26.99 -12.65
N LEU A 86 19.33 -27.09 -12.55
CA LEU A 86 18.64 -28.37 -12.38
C LEU A 86 18.76 -29.22 -13.64
N GLY A 87 18.99 -30.53 -13.48
CA GLY A 87 19.10 -31.48 -14.58
C GLY A 87 17.95 -31.39 -15.59
N ARG A 88 16.70 -31.33 -15.11
CA ARG A 88 15.53 -31.16 -16.00
C ARG A 88 15.53 -29.86 -16.80
N LYS A 89 16.06 -28.76 -16.24
CA LYS A 89 16.10 -27.45 -16.91
C LYS A 89 17.21 -27.41 -17.96
N LEU A 90 18.34 -28.05 -17.69
CA LEU A 90 19.43 -28.23 -18.64
C LEU A 90 18.96 -29.06 -19.84
N LEU A 91 18.30 -30.20 -19.58
CA LEU A 91 17.67 -31.02 -20.62
C LEU A 91 16.54 -30.28 -21.35
N GLY A 92 15.82 -29.39 -20.67
CA GLY A 92 14.80 -28.50 -21.24
C GLY A 92 15.36 -27.31 -22.03
N GLY A 93 16.67 -27.22 -22.22
CA GLY A 93 17.31 -26.24 -23.10
C GLY A 93 17.89 -25.00 -22.42
N SER A 94 17.72 -24.83 -21.10
CA SER A 94 18.40 -23.75 -20.35
C SER A 94 19.91 -23.97 -20.35
N TRP A 95 20.70 -22.90 -20.55
CA TRP A 95 22.16 -22.98 -20.61
C TRP A 95 22.83 -21.80 -19.90
N CYS A 96 24.12 -21.58 -20.14
CA CYS A 96 24.91 -20.51 -19.56
C CYS A 96 24.24 -19.14 -19.73
N HIS A 97 23.76 -18.57 -18.64
CA HIS A 97 23.07 -17.28 -18.64
C HIS A 97 24.01 -16.12 -18.97
N THR A 98 25.31 -16.25 -18.67
CA THR A 98 26.31 -15.20 -18.92
C THR A 98 26.55 -15.07 -20.42
N CYS A 99 26.80 -16.18 -21.13
CA CYS A 99 26.94 -16.17 -22.59
C CYS A 99 25.66 -15.70 -23.29
N ALA A 100 24.49 -16.13 -22.80
CA ALA A 100 23.20 -15.68 -23.34
C ALA A 100 23.03 -14.15 -23.20
N ARG A 101 23.40 -13.61 -22.04
CA ARG A 101 23.34 -12.17 -21.76
C ARG A 101 24.35 -11.38 -22.58
N GLU A 102 25.57 -11.88 -22.74
CA GLU A 102 26.59 -11.26 -23.60
C GLU A 102 26.14 -11.19 -25.05
N THR A 103 25.50 -12.25 -25.57
CA THR A 103 24.94 -12.27 -26.93
C THR A 103 23.83 -11.22 -27.08
N ILE A 104 22.93 -11.10 -26.09
CA ILE A 104 21.88 -10.07 -26.09
C ILE A 104 22.50 -8.67 -26.06
N ASN A 105 23.52 -8.46 -25.23
CA ASN A 105 24.22 -7.19 -25.11
C ASN A 105 24.97 -6.83 -26.41
N ALA A 106 25.62 -7.80 -27.05
CA ALA A 106 26.32 -7.61 -28.33
C ALA A 106 25.35 -7.23 -29.44
N LYS A 107 24.21 -7.93 -29.56
CA LYS A 107 23.12 -7.56 -30.49
C LYS A 107 22.56 -6.17 -30.20
N THR A 108 22.42 -5.80 -28.93
CA THR A 108 21.94 -4.47 -28.52
C THR A 108 22.94 -3.37 -28.84
N ARG A 109 24.25 -3.63 -28.68
CA ARG A 109 25.33 -2.69 -29.02
C ARG A 109 25.46 -2.51 -30.54
N ALA A 110 25.36 -3.59 -31.31
CA ALA A 110 25.40 -3.54 -32.78
C ALA A 110 24.21 -2.78 -33.39
N ARG A 111 23.04 -2.76 -32.72
CA ARG A 111 21.87 -2.01 -33.18
C ARG A 111 21.95 -0.50 -32.91
N GLY A 112 22.94 -0.04 -32.13
CA GLY A 112 23.24 1.38 -31.90
C GLY A 112 22.01 2.27 -31.74
N LYS A 113 21.38 2.28 -30.57
CA LYS A 113 20.34 3.29 -30.27
C LYS A 113 21.02 4.67 -30.27
N ARG A 114 20.77 5.48 -31.28
CA ARG A 114 21.39 6.80 -31.45
C ARG A 114 20.52 7.87 -30.80
N LEU A 115 21.13 9.01 -30.47
CA LEU A 115 20.39 10.21 -30.08
C LEU A 115 19.30 10.55 -31.12
N GLU A 116 19.63 10.33 -32.39
CA GLU A 116 18.74 10.48 -33.54
C GLU A 116 17.46 9.67 -33.40
N ASP A 117 17.52 8.40 -32.96
CA ASP A 117 16.33 7.57 -32.77
C ASP A 117 15.42 8.13 -31.68
N LEU A 118 16.03 8.63 -30.60
CA LEU A 118 15.31 9.24 -29.48
C LEU A 118 14.67 10.57 -29.90
N GLN A 119 15.38 11.39 -30.67
CA GLN A 119 14.90 12.66 -31.22
C GLN A 119 13.80 12.43 -32.26
N ALA A 120 13.95 11.45 -33.15
CA ALA A 120 12.94 11.06 -34.14
C ALA A 120 11.66 10.57 -33.46
N LYS A 121 11.78 9.72 -32.42
CA LYS A 121 10.63 9.25 -31.65
C LYS A 121 9.94 10.40 -30.90
N ALA A 122 10.72 11.35 -30.39
CA ALA A 122 10.18 12.54 -29.76
C ALA A 122 9.39 13.40 -30.76
N ALA A 123 9.94 13.61 -31.96
CA ALA A 123 9.31 14.38 -33.03
C ALA A 123 8.02 13.70 -33.54
N GLU A 124 8.01 12.38 -33.72
CA GLU A 124 6.82 11.59 -34.09
C GLU A 124 5.67 11.80 -33.10
N ARG A 125 5.97 11.97 -31.80
CA ARG A 125 4.98 12.22 -30.74
C ARG A 125 4.71 13.70 -30.50
N GLY A 126 5.10 14.56 -31.43
CA GLY A 126 4.90 16.01 -31.39
C GLY A 126 5.70 16.73 -30.30
N GLY A 127 6.72 16.09 -29.73
CA GLY A 127 7.60 16.68 -28.72
C GLY A 127 9.04 16.79 -29.17
N ARG A 128 9.92 17.17 -28.25
CA ARG A 128 11.36 17.34 -28.48
C ARG A 128 12.15 16.72 -27.34
N CYS A 129 13.26 16.08 -27.69
CA CYS A 129 14.28 15.68 -26.72
C CYS A 129 15.29 16.82 -26.61
N LEU A 130 15.56 17.31 -25.40
CA LEU A 130 16.50 18.40 -25.13
C LEU A 130 17.93 17.91 -24.91
N ALA A 131 18.17 16.60 -24.95
CA ALA A 131 19.51 16.04 -24.80
C ALA A 131 20.39 16.33 -26.03
N SER A 132 21.61 16.79 -25.80
CA SER A 132 22.64 17.03 -26.81
C SER A 132 23.48 15.78 -27.12
N GLU A 133 23.49 14.78 -26.24
CA GLU A 133 24.28 13.55 -26.38
C GLU A 133 23.53 12.32 -25.88
N TYR A 134 23.74 11.17 -26.53
CA TYR A 134 23.21 9.89 -26.08
C TYR A 134 24.14 9.25 -25.04
N ARG A 135 23.83 9.46 -23.76
CA ARG A 135 24.61 8.90 -22.63
C ARG A 135 24.25 7.44 -22.29
N GLY A 136 23.59 6.72 -23.21
CA GLY A 136 23.25 5.31 -23.08
C GLY A 136 21.78 5.03 -22.74
N THR A 137 21.38 3.76 -22.79
CA THR A 137 19.97 3.33 -22.67
C THR A 137 19.31 3.61 -21.32
N ARG A 138 20.11 3.69 -20.25
CA ARG A 138 19.66 4.00 -18.89
C ARG A 138 19.90 5.46 -18.49
N ALA A 139 20.47 6.27 -19.37
CA ALA A 139 20.62 7.69 -19.09
C ALA A 139 19.25 8.36 -19.12
N HIS A 140 19.04 9.26 -18.16
CA HIS A 140 17.87 10.12 -18.15
C HIS A 140 18.07 11.26 -19.15
N HIS A 141 17.13 11.41 -20.07
CA HIS A 141 17.07 12.50 -21.03
C HIS A 141 15.88 13.39 -20.70
N GLU A 142 16.05 14.70 -20.85
CA GLU A 142 14.98 15.67 -20.68
C GLU A 142 14.17 15.78 -21.97
N LEU A 143 12.84 15.68 -21.85
CA LEU A 143 11.90 15.71 -22.96
C LEU A 143 10.80 16.73 -22.70
N ILE A 144 10.30 17.33 -23.78
CA ILE A 144 9.13 18.22 -23.78
C ILE A 144 8.10 17.69 -24.79
N CYS A 145 6.81 17.64 -24.44
CA CYS A 145 5.76 17.20 -25.37
C CYS A 145 5.12 18.38 -26.12
N ALA A 146 4.24 18.09 -27.07
CA ALA A 146 3.46 19.09 -27.80
C ALA A 146 2.69 20.06 -26.89
N GLN A 147 2.23 19.58 -25.73
CA GLN A 147 1.48 20.36 -24.74
C GLN A 147 2.41 21.13 -23.77
N GLY A 148 3.72 21.14 -24.00
CA GLY A 148 4.71 21.89 -23.21
C GLY A 148 5.13 21.22 -21.89
N HIS A 149 4.62 20.03 -21.56
CA HIS A 149 5.05 19.33 -20.34
C HIS A 149 6.50 18.88 -20.46
N ARG A 150 7.32 19.19 -19.44
CA ARG A 150 8.71 18.76 -19.33
C ARG A 150 8.83 17.59 -18.37
N TRP A 151 9.57 16.55 -18.76
CA TRP A 151 9.87 15.42 -17.88
C TRP A 151 11.21 14.77 -18.24
N THR A 152 11.75 13.99 -17.31
CA THR A 152 12.94 13.17 -17.51
C THR A 152 12.57 11.70 -17.63
N SER A 153 13.08 10.99 -18.63
CA SER A 153 12.87 9.54 -18.80
C SER A 153 14.09 8.89 -19.45
N THR A 154 14.20 7.57 -19.33
CA THR A 154 15.31 6.84 -19.94
C THR A 154 15.10 6.66 -21.44
N GLY A 155 16.17 6.67 -22.23
CA GLY A 155 16.07 6.50 -23.67
C GLY A 155 15.39 5.19 -24.07
N ASP A 156 15.57 4.12 -23.29
CA ASP A 156 14.91 2.84 -23.52
C ASP A 156 13.38 2.88 -23.33
N GLU A 157 12.89 3.59 -22.31
CA GLU A 157 11.44 3.75 -22.07
C GLU A 157 10.74 4.48 -23.21
N ILE A 158 11.38 5.55 -23.70
CA ILE A 158 10.86 6.35 -24.80
C ILE A 158 10.82 5.53 -26.09
N LEU A 159 11.89 4.79 -26.40
CA LEU A 159 11.95 3.94 -27.58
C LEU A 159 10.96 2.76 -27.51
N ARG A 160 10.62 2.28 -26.31
CA ARG A 160 9.54 1.30 -26.09
C ARG A 160 8.13 1.89 -26.23
N GLY A 161 8.01 3.21 -26.41
CA GLY A 161 6.74 3.89 -26.64
C GLY A 161 6.12 4.55 -25.41
N THR A 162 6.82 4.58 -24.28
CA THR A 162 6.41 5.39 -23.12
C THR A 162 6.62 6.86 -23.45
N TRP A 163 5.65 7.73 -23.14
CA TRP A 163 5.74 9.16 -23.44
C TRP A 163 5.30 10.01 -22.25
N CYS A 164 4.82 11.23 -22.51
CA CYS A 164 4.33 12.17 -21.50
C CYS A 164 3.20 11.55 -20.67
N ARG A 165 3.47 11.29 -19.38
CA ARG A 165 2.49 10.74 -18.44
C ARG A 165 1.30 11.68 -18.27
N LEU A 166 1.51 12.99 -18.26
CA LEU A 166 0.43 13.97 -18.11
C LEU A 166 -0.55 13.92 -19.29
N CYS A 167 -0.04 13.83 -20.53
CA CYS A 167 -0.89 13.65 -21.71
C CYS A 167 -1.58 12.28 -21.69
N ALA A 168 -0.87 11.20 -21.35
CA ALA A 168 -1.46 9.85 -21.27
C ALA A 168 -2.56 9.78 -20.19
N HIS A 169 -2.34 10.38 -19.02
CA HIS A 169 -3.35 10.48 -17.97
C HIS A 169 -4.54 11.32 -18.41
N ARG A 170 -4.31 12.41 -19.16
CA ARG A 170 -5.38 13.22 -19.73
C ARG A 170 -6.23 12.42 -20.72
N GLU A 171 -5.65 11.75 -21.70
CA GLU A 171 -6.41 10.94 -22.66
C GLU A 171 -7.14 9.76 -21.98
N VAL A 172 -6.52 9.13 -20.98
CA VAL A 172 -7.17 8.06 -20.20
C VAL A 172 -8.28 8.63 -19.31
N SER A 173 -8.09 9.84 -18.77
CA SER A 173 -9.15 10.58 -18.09
C SER A 173 -10.27 10.82 -19.08
N GLU A 174 -10.04 11.50 -20.21
CA GLU A 174 -11.01 11.81 -21.29
C GLU A 174 -11.77 10.55 -21.75
N ARG A 175 -11.09 9.43 -22.00
CA ARG A 175 -11.74 8.13 -22.33
C ARG A 175 -12.61 7.55 -21.21
N LYS A 176 -12.30 7.87 -19.95
CA LYS A 176 -13.07 7.47 -18.75
C LYS A 176 -14.01 8.59 -18.26
N THR A 177 -14.08 9.70 -18.98
CA THR A 177 -14.84 10.88 -18.58
C THR A 177 -16.28 10.64 -19.01
N ASP A 178 -17.10 10.20 -18.06
CA ASP A 178 -18.53 10.50 -18.06
C ASP A 178 -18.70 12.00 -18.39
N PRO A 179 -19.28 12.36 -19.55
CA PRO A 179 -19.45 13.76 -19.97
C PRO A 179 -20.13 14.62 -18.90
N GLU A 180 -20.93 13.98 -18.03
CA GLU A 180 -21.70 14.63 -16.98
C GLU A 180 -21.00 14.61 -15.60
N GLY A 181 -19.78 14.07 -15.52
CA GLY A 181 -19.06 13.91 -14.25
C GLY A 181 -18.77 15.23 -13.52
N LEU A 182 -18.50 16.32 -14.25
CA LEU A 182 -18.35 17.65 -13.66
C LEU A 182 -19.68 18.17 -13.10
N SER A 183 -20.74 17.99 -13.89
CA SER A 183 -22.09 18.46 -13.55
C SER A 183 -22.55 17.83 -12.25
N ARG A 184 -22.28 16.54 -12.04
CA ARG A 184 -22.57 15.85 -10.77
C ARG A 184 -21.81 16.44 -9.57
N ILE A 185 -20.52 16.76 -9.74
CA ILE A 185 -19.71 17.37 -8.68
C ILE A 185 -20.19 18.79 -8.37
N GLN A 186 -20.54 19.57 -9.40
CA GLN A 186 -21.08 20.92 -9.27
C GLN A 186 -22.47 20.90 -8.61
N ALA A 187 -23.36 20.00 -9.02
CA ALA A 187 -24.67 19.80 -8.41
C ALA A 187 -24.55 19.39 -6.94
N ALA A 188 -23.62 18.48 -6.60
CA ALA A 188 -23.36 18.10 -5.21
C ALA A 188 -22.83 19.29 -4.37
N ALA A 189 -22.02 20.17 -4.97
CA ALA A 189 -21.56 21.39 -4.32
C ALA A 189 -22.70 22.38 -4.09
N GLN A 190 -23.54 22.61 -5.10
CA GLN A 190 -24.71 23.50 -5.04
C GLN A 190 -25.74 23.01 -4.02
N ALA A 191 -26.01 21.70 -3.97
CA ALA A 191 -26.91 21.09 -2.99
C ALA A 191 -26.45 21.32 -1.53
N ARG A 192 -25.15 21.59 -1.31
CA ARG A 192 -24.57 21.93 0.00
C ARG A 192 -24.39 23.44 0.22
N GLY A 193 -24.98 24.26 -0.64
CA GLY A 193 -24.91 25.72 -0.58
C GLY A 193 -23.52 26.27 -0.91
N GLY A 194 -22.74 25.59 -1.74
CA GLY A 194 -21.45 26.09 -2.20
C GLY A 194 -21.21 25.85 -3.69
N ALA A 195 -19.98 26.09 -4.12
CA ALA A 195 -19.59 26.03 -5.52
C ALA A 195 -18.29 25.23 -5.71
N CYS A 196 -18.19 24.54 -6.84
CA CYS A 196 -16.92 24.05 -7.37
C CYS A 196 -16.30 25.19 -8.20
N LEU A 197 -15.05 25.55 -7.92
CA LEU A 197 -14.33 26.64 -8.59
C LEU A 197 -13.54 26.18 -9.83
N ASP A 198 -13.52 24.89 -10.10
CA ASP A 198 -12.80 24.32 -11.24
C ASP A 198 -13.80 23.94 -12.35
N GLU A 199 -13.44 24.26 -13.60
CA GLU A 199 -14.29 24.13 -14.80
C GLU A 199 -13.95 22.90 -15.65
N VAL A 200 -12.83 22.21 -15.35
CA VAL A 200 -12.35 21.06 -16.12
C VAL A 200 -12.47 19.81 -15.28
N TYR A 201 -13.14 18.78 -15.82
CA TYR A 201 -13.24 17.48 -15.16
C TYR A 201 -11.99 16.63 -15.45
N LEU A 202 -11.27 16.31 -14.37
CA LEU A 202 -10.03 15.52 -14.38
C LEU A 202 -10.27 14.10 -13.82
N GLY A 203 -11.54 13.68 -13.69
CA GLY A 203 -11.95 12.41 -13.10
C GLY A 203 -12.38 12.48 -11.63
N GLN A 204 -13.06 11.45 -11.13
CA GLN A 204 -13.65 11.42 -9.78
C GLN A 204 -12.60 11.50 -8.65
N SER A 205 -11.42 10.91 -8.86
CA SER A 205 -10.34 10.92 -7.87
C SER A 205 -9.48 12.19 -7.91
N ALA A 206 -9.65 13.05 -8.93
CA ALA A 206 -8.93 14.30 -9.01
C ALA A 206 -9.38 15.28 -7.91
N ARG A 207 -8.50 16.21 -7.57
CA ARG A 207 -8.71 17.18 -6.50
C ARG A 207 -9.21 18.50 -7.09
N TYR A 208 -10.39 18.94 -6.65
CA TYR A 208 -11.04 20.17 -7.08
C TYR A 208 -11.08 21.18 -5.94
N ARG A 209 -11.15 22.46 -6.29
CA ARG A 209 -11.37 23.59 -5.37
C ARG A 209 -12.87 23.79 -5.16
N PHE A 210 -13.26 23.86 -3.89
CA PHE A 210 -14.64 24.13 -3.48
C PHE A 210 -14.70 25.34 -2.57
N GLN A 211 -15.80 26.07 -2.63
CA GLN A 211 -16.15 27.16 -1.73
C GLN A 211 -17.51 26.86 -1.09
N CYS A 212 -17.65 27.00 0.24
CA CYS A 212 -18.95 26.87 0.91
C CYS A 212 -19.68 28.22 1.01
N LYS A 213 -20.94 28.18 1.48
CA LYS A 213 -21.76 29.37 1.77
C LYS A 213 -21.06 30.41 2.65
N GLU A 214 -20.32 29.94 3.65
CA GLU A 214 -19.57 30.78 4.59
C GLU A 214 -18.24 31.30 4.00
N GLY A 215 -17.98 31.07 2.71
CA GLY A 215 -16.81 31.58 2.00
C GLY A 215 -15.52 30.77 2.16
N HIS A 216 -15.50 29.69 2.94
CA HIS A 216 -14.30 28.86 3.09
C HIS A 216 -13.94 28.15 1.78
N VAL A 217 -12.68 28.29 1.35
CA VAL A 217 -12.16 27.62 0.16
C VAL A 217 -11.24 26.46 0.56
N TRP A 218 -11.45 25.27 -0.02
CA TRP A 218 -10.58 24.11 0.21
C TRP A 218 -10.42 23.23 -1.03
N LYS A 219 -9.38 22.39 -1.03
CA LYS A 219 -9.12 21.39 -2.09
C LYS A 219 -9.39 19.97 -1.60
N THR A 220 -10.26 19.22 -2.27
CA THR A 220 -10.54 17.80 -1.96
C THR A 220 -10.85 16.99 -3.22
N ALA A 221 -10.82 15.66 -3.13
CA ALA A 221 -11.18 14.79 -4.25
C ALA A 221 -12.68 14.91 -4.58
N GLY A 222 -13.04 14.89 -5.87
CA GLY A 222 -14.44 14.96 -6.32
C GLY A 222 -15.32 13.87 -5.71
N GLN A 223 -14.81 12.64 -5.64
CA GLN A 223 -15.47 11.50 -5.01
C GLN A 223 -15.83 11.76 -3.53
N ASN A 224 -15.02 12.52 -2.80
CA ASN A 224 -15.31 12.80 -1.38
C ASN A 224 -16.55 13.70 -1.24
N VAL A 225 -16.74 14.65 -2.15
CA VAL A 225 -17.92 15.53 -2.18
C VAL A 225 -19.15 14.74 -2.60
N LEU A 226 -19.01 13.87 -3.60
CA LEU A 226 -20.08 12.95 -4.01
C LEU A 226 -20.48 11.98 -2.87
N ASN A 227 -19.53 11.54 -2.06
CA ASN A 227 -19.78 10.70 -0.87
C ASN A 227 -20.29 11.49 0.36
N GLY A 228 -20.56 12.78 0.22
CA GLY A 228 -21.17 13.61 1.25
C GLY A 228 -20.20 14.34 2.19
N GLY A 229 -18.89 14.25 1.97
CA GLY A 229 -17.87 15.04 2.67
C GLY A 229 -17.88 16.51 2.20
N TRP A 230 -17.87 17.46 3.14
CA TRP A 230 -17.97 18.89 2.82
C TRP A 230 -16.97 19.76 3.60
N CYS A 231 -17.29 21.03 3.83
CA CYS A 231 -16.46 22.02 4.49
C CYS A 231 -16.11 21.61 5.93
N ARG A 232 -14.84 21.29 6.16
CA ARG A 232 -14.32 20.95 7.49
C ARG A 232 -14.42 22.13 8.46
N SER A 233 -14.15 23.35 7.99
CA SER A 233 -14.23 24.56 8.82
C SER A 233 -15.65 24.75 9.37
N CYS A 234 -16.67 24.67 8.52
CA CYS A 234 -18.07 24.73 8.96
C CYS A 234 -18.44 23.58 9.91
N HIS A 235 -17.97 22.35 9.64
CA HIS A 235 -18.20 21.20 10.52
C HIS A 235 -17.50 21.34 11.88
N HIS A 236 -16.34 22.00 11.94
CA HIS A 236 -15.68 22.31 13.21
C HIS A 236 -16.40 23.43 13.96
N GLU A 237 -16.84 24.47 13.27
CA GLU A 237 -17.57 25.59 13.87
C GLU A 237 -18.90 25.13 14.45
N SER A 238 -19.68 24.32 13.71
CA SER A 238 -20.96 23.77 14.21
C SER A 238 -20.80 22.82 15.40
N ARG A 239 -19.59 22.31 15.65
CA ARG A 239 -19.28 21.43 16.79
C ARG A 239 -18.62 22.16 17.96
N ARG A 240 -18.38 23.47 17.86
CA ARG A 240 -17.99 24.28 19.02
C ARG A 240 -19.21 24.39 19.94
N LEU A 241 -19.15 23.71 21.08
CA LEU A 241 -20.12 23.94 22.17
C LEU A 241 -19.93 25.39 22.63
N GLY A 242 -20.95 26.23 22.50
CA GLY A 242 -20.89 27.62 22.97
C GLY A 242 -20.92 27.72 24.50
N ILE A 243 -20.69 28.93 25.02
CA ILE A 243 -20.83 29.21 26.46
C ILE A 243 -22.27 28.97 26.95
N GLU A 244 -23.27 29.21 26.08
CA GLU A 244 -24.68 28.93 26.33
C GLU A 244 -24.93 27.45 26.64
N ALA A 245 -24.29 26.53 25.92
CA ALA A 245 -24.38 25.11 26.20
C ALA A 245 -23.80 24.76 27.58
N MET A 246 -22.77 25.47 28.04
CA MET A 246 -22.22 25.28 29.39
C MET A 246 -23.16 25.84 30.46
N GLN A 247 -23.80 26.98 30.20
CA GLN A 247 -24.79 27.56 31.10
C GLN A 247 -26.01 26.65 31.25
N ALA A 248 -26.50 26.05 30.17
CA ALA A 248 -27.59 25.07 30.19
C ALA A 248 -27.23 23.82 31.04
N VAL A 249 -26.00 23.30 30.88
CA VAL A 249 -25.49 22.18 31.69
C VAL A 249 -25.43 22.53 33.18
N ALA A 250 -25.02 23.76 33.51
CA ALA A 250 -25.00 24.20 34.89
C ALA A 250 -26.41 24.29 35.48
N HIS A 251 -27.34 24.87 34.72
CA HIS A 251 -28.73 25.03 35.12
C HIS A 251 -29.42 23.68 35.36
N ALA A 252 -29.20 22.71 34.47
CA ALA A 252 -29.73 21.35 34.62
C ALA A 252 -29.25 20.62 35.88
N ARG A 253 -28.13 21.05 36.46
CA ARG A 253 -27.56 20.51 37.72
C ARG A 253 -27.84 21.41 38.93
N GLY A 254 -28.79 22.33 38.82
CA GLY A 254 -29.18 23.27 39.87
C GLY A 254 -28.14 24.35 40.18
N GLY A 255 -27.19 24.59 39.28
CA GLY A 255 -26.12 25.57 39.45
C GLY A 255 -26.06 26.60 38.33
N ARG A 256 -24.99 27.41 38.31
CA ARG A 256 -24.76 28.47 37.31
C ARG A 256 -23.33 28.39 36.76
N CYS A 257 -23.16 28.67 35.48
CA CYS A 257 -21.83 28.90 34.91
C CYS A 257 -21.57 30.42 34.97
N LEU A 258 -20.54 30.83 35.72
CA LEU A 258 -20.19 32.23 35.93
C LEU A 258 -19.20 32.76 34.87
N SER A 259 -18.64 31.88 34.04
CA SER A 259 -17.77 32.30 32.94
C SER A 259 -18.58 32.83 31.75
N GLU A 260 -18.09 33.92 31.15
CA GLU A 260 -18.71 34.55 29.98
C GLU A 260 -18.17 34.01 28.65
N THR A 261 -17.00 33.35 28.66
CA THR A 261 -16.34 32.88 27.45
C THR A 261 -16.04 31.38 27.50
N TYR A 262 -16.25 30.69 26.36
CA TYR A 262 -15.90 29.29 26.17
C TYR A 262 -14.86 29.16 25.05
N ILE A 263 -13.69 28.62 25.39
CA ILE A 263 -12.60 28.45 24.42
C ILE A 263 -12.54 27.00 23.93
N ASN A 264 -12.52 26.03 24.85
CA ASN A 264 -12.49 24.60 24.53
C ASN A 264 -12.84 23.75 25.76
N LYS A 265 -12.99 22.42 25.57
CA LYS A 265 -13.34 21.47 26.63
C LYS A 265 -12.29 21.31 27.75
N ALA A 266 -11.05 21.78 27.53
CA ALA A 266 -9.93 21.62 28.47
C ALA A 266 -9.72 22.87 29.35
N ARG A 267 -10.06 24.06 28.86
CA ARG A 267 -10.00 25.31 29.62
C ARG A 267 -10.98 25.25 30.80
N ARG A 268 -10.52 25.71 31.97
CA ARG A 268 -11.33 25.76 33.19
C ARG A 268 -12.33 26.90 33.08
N LEU A 269 -13.58 26.64 33.45
CA LEU A 269 -14.64 27.62 33.64
C LEU A 269 -14.96 27.72 35.13
N THR A 270 -15.57 28.82 35.53
CA THR A 270 -16.04 29.07 36.89
C THR A 270 -17.50 28.65 36.99
N TRP A 271 -17.80 27.79 37.96
CA TRP A 271 -19.12 27.20 38.19
C TRP A 271 -19.60 27.52 39.61
N GLU A 272 -20.91 27.60 39.78
CA GLU A 272 -21.62 27.76 41.05
C GLU A 272 -22.64 26.62 41.19
N CYS A 273 -22.76 25.98 42.35
CA CYS A 273 -23.76 24.92 42.60
C CYS A 273 -25.00 25.46 43.32
N HIS A 274 -26.01 24.60 43.53
CA HIS A 274 -27.22 24.96 44.27
C HIS A 274 -26.98 25.37 45.73
N HIS A 275 -25.87 24.95 46.34
CA HIS A 275 -25.44 25.40 47.68
C HIS A 275 -24.61 26.70 47.66
N GLY A 276 -24.39 27.30 46.49
CA GLY A 276 -23.62 28.55 46.34
C GLY A 276 -22.10 28.40 46.38
N HIS A 277 -21.56 27.18 46.29
CA HIS A 277 -20.11 26.97 46.18
C HIS A 277 -19.62 27.37 44.81
N VAL A 278 -18.53 28.14 44.75
CA VAL A 278 -17.90 28.56 43.51
C VAL A 278 -16.57 27.84 43.31
N TRP A 279 -16.39 27.17 42.18
CA TRP A 279 -15.14 26.47 41.85
C TRP A 279 -14.78 26.55 40.38
N GLN A 280 -13.51 26.28 40.07
CA GLN A 280 -13.00 26.26 38.70
C GLN A 280 -12.71 24.85 38.23
N THR A 281 -13.41 24.39 37.19
CA THR A 281 -13.15 23.09 36.56
C THR A 281 -13.36 23.13 35.04
N SER A 282 -12.77 22.17 34.33
CA SER A 282 -12.94 22.07 32.89
C SER A 282 -14.30 21.44 32.54
N PRO A 283 -14.94 21.86 31.43
CA PRO A 283 -16.14 21.22 30.90
C PRO A 283 -16.01 19.71 30.72
N ARG A 284 -14.81 19.21 30.36
CA ARG A 284 -14.53 17.78 30.27
C ARG A 284 -14.81 17.04 31.59
N SER A 285 -14.42 17.62 32.72
CA SER A 285 -14.64 17.05 34.05
C SER A 285 -16.12 17.07 34.44
N VAL A 286 -16.82 18.15 34.10
CA VAL A 286 -18.27 18.29 34.31
C VAL A 286 -19.05 17.22 33.53
N PHE A 287 -18.72 17.04 32.25
CA PHE A 287 -19.32 15.99 31.41
C PHE A 287 -18.97 14.57 31.85
N ALA A 288 -17.82 14.37 32.52
CA ALA A 288 -17.46 13.08 33.11
C ALA A 288 -18.23 12.74 34.41
N GLY A 289 -19.12 13.63 34.86
CA GLY A 289 -19.99 13.40 36.03
C GLY A 289 -19.51 14.07 37.31
N HIS A 290 -18.36 14.75 37.31
CA HIS A 290 -17.90 15.50 38.48
C HIS A 290 -18.60 16.87 38.55
N TRP A 291 -19.10 17.25 39.72
CA TRP A 291 -19.82 18.51 39.92
C TRP A 291 -19.12 19.41 40.93
N CYS A 292 -19.70 19.61 42.12
CA CYS A 292 -19.12 20.44 43.17
C CYS A 292 -18.27 19.60 44.15
N PRO A 293 -16.97 19.90 44.33
CA PRO A 293 -16.13 19.22 45.32
C PRO A 293 -16.64 19.38 46.75
N SER A 294 -17.14 20.55 47.12
CA SER A 294 -17.65 20.84 48.46
C SER A 294 -18.94 20.06 48.75
N CYS A 295 -19.87 19.95 47.79
CA CYS A 295 -21.05 19.08 47.93
C CYS A 295 -20.65 17.60 48.04
N ALA A 296 -19.70 17.14 47.22
CA ALA A 296 -19.21 15.76 47.30
C ALA A 296 -18.53 15.43 48.64
N ILE A 297 -17.99 16.43 49.34
CA ILE A 297 -17.48 16.28 50.71
C ILE A 297 -18.64 16.27 51.71
N LEU A 298 -19.61 17.19 51.58
CA LEU A 298 -20.81 17.24 52.42
C LEU A 298 -21.55 15.88 52.43
N ASP A 299 -21.69 15.25 51.27
CA ASP A 299 -22.33 13.93 51.13
C ASP A 299 -21.58 12.80 51.87
N ARG A 300 -20.29 12.99 52.17
CA ARG A 300 -19.43 11.99 52.84
C ARG A 300 -19.24 12.26 54.34
N ILE A 301 -19.65 13.43 54.84
CA ILE A 301 -19.49 13.76 56.26
C ILE A 301 -20.47 12.94 57.09
N ARG A 302 -19.94 12.12 58.00
CA ARG A 302 -20.74 11.37 58.99
C ARG A 302 -21.41 12.33 59.98
N ALA A 303 -22.63 12.00 60.43
CA ALA A 303 -23.45 12.82 61.35
C ALA A 303 -22.70 13.34 62.59
N LYS A 304 -21.74 12.56 63.11
CA LYS A 304 -20.92 12.93 64.28
C LYS A 304 -19.94 14.11 64.08
N ASN A 305 -19.83 14.67 62.88
CA ASN A 305 -18.87 15.73 62.52
C ASN A 305 -19.58 17.03 62.09
N GLN A 306 -20.56 17.49 62.87
CA GLN A 306 -21.41 18.64 62.54
C GLN A 306 -20.63 19.95 62.31
N HIS A 307 -19.61 20.23 63.13
CA HIS A 307 -18.73 21.39 62.94
C HIS A 307 -18.02 21.40 61.58
N LYS A 308 -17.67 20.22 61.03
CA LYS A 308 -17.09 20.13 59.68
C LYS A 308 -18.12 20.39 58.60
N ARG A 309 -19.38 20.01 58.83
CA ARG A 309 -20.50 20.25 57.90
C ARG A 309 -20.80 21.75 57.77
N GLU A 310 -20.89 22.44 58.90
CA GLU A 310 -21.10 23.90 58.97
C GLU A 310 -20.07 24.68 58.15
N ARG A 311 -18.80 24.26 58.19
CA ARG A 311 -17.72 24.87 57.40
C ARG A 311 -17.98 24.85 55.89
N TYR A 312 -18.47 23.74 55.36
CA TYR A 312 -18.74 23.60 53.92
C TYR A 312 -20.13 24.15 53.56
N GLU A 313 -21.09 24.26 54.47
CA GLU A 313 -22.37 24.93 54.21
C GLU A 313 -22.24 26.47 54.22
N ALA A 314 -21.31 27.04 55.01
CA ALA A 314 -21.19 28.49 55.23
C ALA A 314 -20.32 29.26 54.21
N THR A 315 -19.68 28.59 53.23
CA THR A 315 -18.63 29.24 52.42
C THR A 315 -19.08 29.63 51.00
N ARG A 316 -19.39 30.93 50.82
CA ARG A 316 -19.36 31.63 49.51
C ARG A 316 -17.92 32.06 49.14
N LYS A 317 -16.90 31.24 49.38
CA LYS A 317 -15.50 31.63 49.14
C LYS A 317 -14.88 30.84 48.00
N LEU A 318 -14.23 31.58 47.09
CA LEU A 318 -13.31 31.06 46.09
C LEU A 318 -12.15 30.39 46.83
N ASP A 319 -12.20 29.07 46.98
CA ASP A 319 -11.08 28.29 47.50
C ASP A 319 -10.00 28.18 46.41
N THR A 320 -9.17 29.22 46.29
CA THR A 320 -7.83 29.10 45.70
C THR A 320 -6.93 28.36 46.70
N VAL A 321 -7.06 27.04 46.79
CA VAL A 321 -6.02 26.21 47.43
C VAL A 321 -5.09 25.69 46.34
N SER A 322 -4.15 26.54 45.94
CA SER A 322 -2.85 26.09 45.45
C SER A 322 -1.99 25.85 46.68
N SER A 323 -1.87 24.59 47.13
CA SER A 323 -0.85 24.21 48.13
C SER A 323 0.42 23.77 47.39
N PRO A 324 1.60 24.32 47.74
CA PRO A 324 2.86 23.95 47.11
C PRO A 324 3.22 22.50 47.46
N LYS A 325 3.66 21.76 46.44
CA LYS A 325 4.23 20.42 46.57
C LYS A 325 5.37 20.46 47.60
N ARG A 326 5.30 19.63 48.64
CA ARG A 326 6.46 19.32 49.49
C ARG A 326 7.54 18.72 48.60
N ILE A 327 8.63 19.46 48.42
CA ILE A 327 9.91 18.90 47.98
C ILE A 327 10.44 18.12 49.19
N LYS A 328 10.54 16.79 49.04
CA LYS A 328 11.35 15.99 49.94
C LYS A 328 12.81 16.30 49.60
N VAL A 329 13.54 16.84 50.58
CA VAL A 329 15.01 16.93 50.56
C VAL A 329 15.57 15.54 50.82
#